data_AF-A0A5M9X1K0-F1
#
_entry.id   AF-A0A5M9X1K0-F1
#
_cell.length_a   1.000
_cell.length_b   1.000
_cell.length_c   1.000
_cell.angle_alpha   90.00
_cell.angle_beta   90.00
_cell.angle_gamma   90.00
#
_symmetry.space_group_name_H-M   'P 1'
#
loop_
_entity.id
_entity.type
_entity.pdbx_description
1 polymer ?
#
loop_
_entity_poly.entity_id
_entity_poly.type
_entity_poly.pdbx_seq_one_letter_code
_entity_poly.pdbx_strand_id
1 'polypeptide(L)'
;MQGIFNTVSRMWQLQVITLVNRLIYMMQRLPVVGTLIRDQTYAAFRTKRTLGAIAVILMLGAGLLESILYFWGMLALPILLWTQDHHTERFALILHMYFCISGVMGAVTSAKVLETNKMKYTAIRFMRIAPTRFMRAVMFHRYTTFFVYQGMAFALVSVFFNFSMIHTLLVVGIMTFWRILCEFLHLEIFQRKGIVLIQKTWATILTMLIALALAYLPLTPWSIPLFGAVIFEQRWLMTIIVLSGTVAGYILLKHKDYTAAVRAVTTYADPLLNKEIMIADLQQRMIQSKGNDLSELSTSNPRVVEQRTQSTLDKKGYEQLHGLFLKRHANLLRVPFRRRLIATMILGLLLSVLALIFKDHISLDYIGRFTPLLILAMLNLTVGSQICKVLFFHCDMPLMRYSFYRKDARPHFLLRLKYLLSNNLKLGLCFAAVISVSILILTEGRNVGSHLAIWIMIITLAVFFSLHHLVLYYVLQPYTAELDTNHPLFTIVNSLISLGIVVAVFLGPTLWVLTATLIVLTVAYLFSAVPLVSKYAPNHFRVK
;
A
#
# COMPACT_ATOMS: atom_id res chain seq x y z
N MET A 1 21.58 21.51 -21.26
CA MET A 1 21.94 20.38 -20.39
C MET A 1 22.30 20.83 -18.96
N GLN A 2 23.21 21.79 -18.76
CA GLN A 2 23.64 22.25 -17.42
C GLN A 2 22.49 22.63 -16.46
N GLY A 3 21.45 23.31 -16.94
CA GLY A 3 20.27 23.64 -16.11
C GLY A 3 19.48 22.41 -15.61
N ILE A 4 19.51 21.30 -16.33
CA ILE A 4 18.86 20.04 -15.92
C ILE A 4 19.64 19.41 -14.77
N PHE A 5 20.96 19.26 -14.90
CA PHE A 5 21.82 18.70 -13.86
C PHE A 5 21.75 19.51 -12.55
N ASN A 6 21.76 20.85 -12.63
CA ASN A 6 21.60 21.70 -11.45
C ASN A 6 20.23 21.50 -10.77
N THR A 7 19.18 21.29 -11.56
CA THR A 7 17.83 21.03 -11.02
C THR A 7 17.73 19.62 -10.42
N VAL A 8 18.35 18.60 -11.03
CA VAL A 8 18.47 17.25 -10.46
C VAL A 8 19.22 17.30 -9.13
N SER A 9 20.34 18.03 -9.08
CA SER A 9 21.13 18.21 -7.86
C SER A 9 20.32 18.86 -6.74
N ARG A 10 19.60 19.96 -7.03
CA ARG A 10 18.70 20.59 -6.04
C ARG A 10 17.58 19.66 -5.59
N MET A 11 16.98 18.91 -6.51
CA MET A 11 15.95 17.92 -6.16
C MET A 11 16.51 16.84 -5.23
N TRP A 12 17.70 16.33 -5.52
CA TRP A 12 18.40 15.38 -4.66
C TRP A 12 18.73 15.96 -3.30
N GLN A 13 19.24 17.20 -3.23
CA GLN A 13 19.49 17.89 -1.96
C GLN A 13 18.22 18.00 -1.12
N LEU A 14 17.08 18.34 -1.74
CA LEU A 14 15.80 18.39 -1.04
C LEU A 14 15.36 17.01 -0.52
N GLN A 15 15.51 15.96 -1.33
CA GLN A 15 15.20 14.59 -0.90
C GLN A 15 16.11 14.14 0.24
N VAL A 16 17.42 14.42 0.15
CA VAL A 16 18.39 14.10 1.19
C VAL A 16 18.09 14.89 2.46
N ILE A 17 17.85 16.20 2.40
CA ILE A 17 17.53 17.02 3.58
C ILE A 17 16.25 16.55 4.24
N THR A 18 15.20 16.26 3.45
CA THR A 18 13.93 15.75 4.01
C THR A 18 14.10 14.37 4.64
N LEU A 19 14.88 13.47 4.02
CA LEU A 19 15.19 12.16 4.58
C LEU A 19 16.06 12.26 5.84
N VAL A 20 17.09 13.10 5.84
CA VAL A 20 17.95 13.36 7.01
C VAL A 20 17.13 13.93 8.17
N ASN A 21 16.29 14.93 7.92
CA ASN A 21 15.41 15.49 8.94
C ASN A 21 14.44 14.44 9.50
N ARG A 22 13.92 13.56 8.63
CA ARG A 22 13.07 12.44 9.03
C ARG A 22 13.84 11.40 9.84
N LEU A 23 15.08 11.06 9.47
CA LEU A 23 15.93 10.15 10.23
C LEU A 23 16.27 10.71 11.60
N ILE A 24 16.67 11.99 11.70
CA ILE A 24 16.92 12.67 12.99
C ILE A 24 15.68 12.58 13.86
N TYR A 25 14.52 12.95 13.32
CA TYR A 25 13.24 12.86 14.02
C TYR A 25 12.91 11.43 14.47
N MET A 26 13.15 10.43 13.61
CA MET A 26 12.92 9.02 13.95
C MET A 26 13.86 8.56 15.07
N MET A 27 15.14 8.92 15.02
CA MET A 27 16.11 8.52 16.03
C MET A 27 15.85 9.21 17.38
N GLN A 28 15.49 10.50 17.40
CA GLN A 28 15.11 11.23 18.63
C GLN A 28 13.94 10.60 19.38
N ARG A 29 13.02 9.95 18.67
CA ARG A 29 11.83 9.34 19.26
C ARG A 29 12.00 7.86 19.61
N LEU A 30 13.19 7.29 19.44
CA LEU A 30 13.51 5.95 19.92
C LEU A 30 13.85 6.01 21.42
N PRO A 31 13.37 5.07 22.24
CA PRO A 31 13.55 5.12 23.70
C PRO A 31 15.03 5.00 24.12
N VAL A 32 15.86 4.28 23.36
CA VAL A 32 17.27 4.04 23.68
C VAL A 32 18.18 5.08 23.01
N VAL A 33 17.97 5.34 21.72
CA VAL A 33 18.83 6.23 20.93
C VAL A 33 18.44 7.71 21.11
N GLY A 34 17.18 7.99 21.41
CA GLY A 34 16.65 9.35 21.45
C GLY A 34 17.21 10.21 22.58
N THR A 35 17.61 9.60 23.70
CA THR A 35 18.25 10.29 24.81
C THR A 35 19.65 10.82 24.47
N LEU A 36 20.31 10.24 23.46
CA LEU A 36 21.64 10.64 22.98
C LEU A 36 21.58 11.78 21.95
N ILE A 37 20.42 12.02 21.33
CA ILE A 37 20.28 12.95 20.20
C ILE A 37 19.58 14.23 20.65
N ARG A 38 20.39 15.26 20.94
CA ARG A 38 19.92 16.61 21.26
C ARG A 38 19.36 17.35 20.05
N ASP A 39 18.47 18.31 20.26
CA ASP A 39 17.90 19.17 19.21
C ASP A 39 18.96 19.97 18.44
N GLN A 40 20.12 20.20 19.04
CA GLN A 40 21.29 20.81 18.40
C GLN A 40 21.80 20.00 17.19
N THR A 41 21.43 18.72 17.06
CA THR A 41 21.74 17.90 15.87
C THR A 41 21.07 18.42 14.59
N TYR A 42 19.98 19.17 14.69
CA TYR A 42 19.42 19.90 13.56
C TYR A 42 20.32 21.07 13.10
N ALA A 43 21.15 21.63 13.97
CA ALA A 43 22.08 22.71 13.63
C ALA A 43 23.49 22.19 13.25
N ALA A 44 23.86 20.99 13.70
CA ALA A 44 25.20 20.43 13.51
C ALA A 44 25.48 20.06 12.04
N PHE A 45 26.27 20.91 11.37
CA PHE A 45 26.64 20.74 9.95
C PHE A 45 27.37 19.42 9.66
N ARG A 46 28.32 19.01 10.52
CA ARG A 46 29.08 17.76 10.34
C ARG A 46 28.18 16.52 10.42
N THR A 47 27.29 16.46 11.40
CA THR A 47 26.34 15.35 11.58
C THR A 47 25.34 15.28 10.43
N LYS A 48 24.89 16.43 9.90
CA LYS A 48 24.04 16.47 8.70
C LYS A 48 24.76 15.97 7.45
N ARG A 49 26.06 16.24 7.32
CA ARG A 49 26.86 15.76 6.18
C ARG A 49 27.02 14.23 6.20
N THR A 50 27.30 13.63 7.36
CA THR A 50 27.41 12.17 7.49
C THR A 50 26.06 11.49 7.29
N LEU A 51 24.99 11.99 7.93
CA LEU A 51 23.61 11.51 7.70
C LEU A 51 23.18 11.69 6.25
N GLY A 52 23.61 12.77 5.59
CA GLY A 52 23.38 13.00 4.18
C GLY A 52 24.03 11.94 3.29
N ALA A 53 25.27 11.55 3.58
CA ALA A 53 25.94 10.47 2.87
C ALA A 53 25.21 9.13 3.06
N ILE A 54 24.81 8.81 4.30
CA ILE A 54 24.02 7.61 4.60
C ILE A 54 22.68 7.64 3.85
N ALA A 55 21.98 8.79 3.86
CA ALA A 55 20.72 8.96 3.14
C ALA A 55 20.86 8.70 1.64
N VAL A 56 21.94 9.18 1.02
CA VAL A 56 22.25 8.91 -0.39
C VAL A 56 22.44 7.42 -0.65
N ILE A 57 23.24 6.73 0.19
CA ILE A 57 23.46 5.28 0.08
C ILE A 57 22.14 4.51 0.21
N LEU A 58 21.31 4.87 1.20
CA LEU A 58 20.01 4.25 1.41
C LEU A 58 19.06 4.49 0.22
N MET A 59 19.04 5.68 -0.35
CA MET A 59 18.21 6.00 -1.51
C MET A 59 18.63 5.21 -2.77
N LEU A 60 19.94 5.10 -3.01
CA LEU A 60 20.46 4.30 -4.13
C LEU A 60 20.21 2.80 -3.92
N GLY A 61 20.52 2.31 -2.71
CA GLY A 61 20.32 0.91 -2.33
C GLY A 61 18.85 0.49 -2.38
N ALA A 62 17.92 1.35 -1.94
CA ALA A 62 16.49 1.07 -1.99
C ALA A 62 15.98 0.92 -3.44
N GLY A 63 16.42 1.77 -4.36
CA GLY A 63 16.02 1.68 -5.77
C GLY A 63 16.54 0.41 -6.47
N LEU A 64 17.77 0.00 -6.15
CA LEU A 64 18.33 -1.25 -6.63
C LEU A 64 17.60 -2.46 -6.00
N LEU A 65 17.37 -2.43 -4.69
CA LEU A 65 16.67 -3.51 -3.97
C LEU A 65 15.25 -3.70 -4.49
N GLU A 66 14.51 -2.62 -4.77
CA GLU A 66 13.18 -2.69 -5.39
C GLU A 66 13.23 -3.43 -6.74
N SER A 67 14.24 -3.14 -7.56
CA SER A 67 14.42 -3.78 -8.86
C SER A 67 14.81 -5.26 -8.71
N ILE A 68 15.71 -5.59 -7.77
CA ILE A 68 16.08 -6.98 -7.46
C ILE A 68 14.87 -7.76 -6.97
N LEU A 69 14.09 -7.22 -6.04
CA LEU A 69 12.87 -7.85 -5.53
C LEU A 69 11.83 -8.05 -6.63
N TYR A 70 11.71 -7.10 -7.56
CA TYR A 70 10.84 -7.25 -8.73
C TYR A 70 11.26 -8.42 -9.61
N PHE A 71 12.53 -8.45 -10.04
CA PHE A 71 13.03 -9.51 -10.94
C PHE A 71 13.05 -10.88 -10.27
N TRP A 72 13.54 -10.98 -9.03
CA TRP A 72 13.60 -12.24 -8.31
C TRP A 72 12.23 -12.71 -7.82
N GLY A 73 11.45 -11.82 -7.22
CA GLY A 73 10.17 -12.16 -6.60
C GLY A 73 9.06 -12.38 -7.61
N MET A 74 8.93 -11.52 -8.63
CA MET A 74 7.81 -11.61 -9.59
C MET A 74 8.13 -12.42 -10.85
N LEU A 75 9.40 -12.53 -11.25
CA LEU A 75 9.76 -13.21 -12.50
C LEU A 75 10.49 -14.53 -12.25
N ALA A 76 11.61 -14.52 -11.52
CA ALA A 76 12.43 -15.73 -11.33
C ALA A 76 11.76 -16.77 -10.42
N LEU A 77 11.17 -16.34 -9.29
CA LEU A 77 10.60 -17.25 -8.29
C LEU A 77 9.43 -18.09 -8.83
N PRO A 78 8.44 -17.53 -9.56
CA PRO A 78 7.38 -18.35 -10.15
C PRO A 78 7.92 -19.40 -11.12
N ILE A 79 8.94 -19.06 -11.90
CA ILE A 79 9.52 -20.00 -12.87
C ILE A 79 10.25 -21.15 -12.17
N LEU A 80 10.98 -20.85 -11.08
CA LEU A 80 11.65 -21.87 -10.27
C LEU A 80 10.66 -22.83 -9.59
N LEU A 81 9.47 -22.34 -9.23
CA LEU A 81 8.46 -23.15 -8.54
C LEU A 81 7.60 -23.97 -9.51
N TRP A 82 7.32 -23.47 -10.72
CA TRP A 82 6.34 -24.04 -11.63
C TRP A 82 6.92 -24.69 -12.90
N THR A 83 8.20 -24.50 -13.23
CA THR A 83 8.80 -25.09 -14.46
C THR A 83 9.87 -26.13 -14.15
N GLN A 84 9.59 -27.39 -14.47
CA GLN A 84 10.59 -28.47 -14.46
C GLN A 84 11.20 -28.63 -15.86
N ASP A 85 12.53 -28.54 -15.91
CA ASP A 85 13.44 -29.12 -16.93
C ASP A 85 13.69 -28.50 -18.32
N HIS A 86 13.14 -27.34 -18.73
CA HIS A 86 13.53 -26.70 -20.02
C HIS A 86 14.05 -25.26 -19.89
N HIS A 87 15.35 -25.04 -20.18
CA HIS A 87 16.02 -23.72 -20.09
C HIS A 87 15.55 -22.70 -21.14
N THR A 88 15.26 -23.13 -22.36
CA THR A 88 14.82 -22.27 -23.48
C THR A 88 13.43 -21.70 -23.25
N GLU A 89 12.53 -22.47 -22.64
CA GLU A 89 11.20 -21.99 -22.27
C GLU A 89 11.26 -20.97 -21.13
N ARG A 90 12.20 -21.14 -20.18
CA ARG A 90 12.38 -20.21 -19.05
C ARG A 90 12.70 -18.78 -19.50
N PHE A 91 13.54 -18.62 -20.53
CA PHE A 91 13.86 -17.28 -21.03
C PHE A 91 12.64 -16.61 -21.68
N ALA A 92 11.93 -17.34 -22.55
CA ALA A 92 10.72 -16.84 -23.20
C ALA A 92 9.61 -16.52 -22.19
N LEU A 93 9.47 -17.32 -21.13
CA LEU A 93 8.55 -17.05 -20.01
C LEU A 93 8.90 -15.75 -19.27
N ILE A 94 10.19 -15.52 -18.96
CA ILE A 94 10.61 -14.27 -18.31
C ILE A 94 10.32 -13.07 -19.21
N LEU A 95 10.62 -13.17 -20.51
CA LEU A 95 10.33 -12.10 -21.45
C LEU A 95 8.83 -11.82 -21.55
N HIS A 96 8.01 -12.86 -21.57
CA HIS A 96 6.55 -12.72 -21.55
C HIS A 96 6.06 -12.02 -20.27
N MET A 97 6.45 -12.52 -19.10
CA MET A 97 6.05 -11.94 -17.82
C MET A 97 6.54 -10.49 -17.68
N TYR A 98 7.77 -10.21 -18.09
CA TYR A 98 8.34 -8.88 -18.08
C TYR A 98 7.58 -7.93 -19.03
N PHE A 99 7.19 -8.39 -20.22
CA PHE A 99 6.34 -7.60 -21.13
C PHE A 99 4.98 -7.29 -20.52
N CYS A 100 4.30 -8.27 -19.92
CA CYS A 100 3.00 -8.06 -19.30
C CYS A 100 3.08 -7.08 -18.12
N ILE A 101 4.03 -7.27 -17.20
CA ILE A 101 4.11 -6.46 -15.99
C ILE A 101 4.77 -5.09 -16.26
N SER A 102 5.92 -5.06 -16.93
CA SER A 102 6.66 -3.80 -17.19
C SER A 102 6.13 -3.04 -18.41
N GLY A 103 5.67 -3.76 -19.45
CA GLY A 103 5.14 -3.17 -20.68
C GLY A 103 3.68 -2.74 -20.54
N VAL A 104 2.76 -3.69 -20.29
CA VAL A 104 1.31 -3.42 -20.28
C VAL A 104 0.89 -2.65 -19.03
N MET A 105 1.21 -3.15 -17.83
CA MET A 105 0.90 -2.43 -16.59
C MET A 105 1.73 -1.14 -16.47
N GLY A 106 2.99 -1.16 -16.91
CA GLY A 106 3.83 0.04 -16.95
C GLY A 106 3.32 1.11 -17.92
N ALA A 107 2.63 0.74 -19.00
CA ALA A 107 2.08 1.71 -19.95
C ALA A 107 1.12 2.67 -19.27
N VAL A 108 0.20 2.16 -18.44
CA VAL A 108 -0.84 2.97 -17.77
C VAL A 108 -0.32 3.66 -16.50
N THR A 109 0.59 3.00 -15.78
CA THR A 109 1.09 3.49 -14.48
C THR A 109 2.30 4.40 -14.59
N SER A 110 2.95 4.48 -15.75
CA SER A 110 4.22 5.20 -15.92
C SER A 110 4.11 6.72 -15.81
N ALA A 111 2.92 7.31 -16.00
CA ALA A 111 2.67 8.74 -16.17
C ALA A 111 3.07 9.62 -14.97
N LYS A 112 4.37 9.82 -14.79
CA LYS A 112 4.97 10.52 -13.63
C LYS A 112 4.72 12.03 -13.68
N VAL A 113 4.58 12.64 -14.86
CA VAL A 113 4.22 14.07 -14.97
C VAL A 113 2.84 14.31 -14.37
N LEU A 114 1.90 13.41 -14.63
CA LEU A 114 0.51 13.55 -14.23
C LEU A 114 0.19 12.93 -12.86
N GLU A 115 1.18 12.33 -12.19
CA GLU A 115 1.04 11.77 -10.85
C GLU A 115 1.09 12.85 -9.75
N THR A 116 0.16 12.80 -8.80
CA THR A 116 0.16 13.66 -7.62
C THR A 116 1.28 13.27 -6.65
N ASN A 117 2.16 14.21 -6.30
CA ASN A 117 3.30 13.94 -5.42
C ASN A 117 3.63 15.13 -4.50
N LYS A 118 3.83 14.86 -3.20
CA LYS A 118 4.19 15.90 -2.20
C LYS A 118 5.46 16.66 -2.58
N MET A 119 6.50 15.99 -3.06
CA MET A 119 7.76 16.64 -3.47
C MET A 119 7.56 17.55 -4.67
N LYS A 120 6.72 17.14 -5.63
CA LYS A 120 6.34 17.98 -6.78
C LYS A 120 5.58 19.22 -6.33
N TYR A 121 4.65 19.06 -5.39
CA TYR A 121 3.92 20.17 -4.79
C TYR A 121 4.85 21.15 -4.07
N THR A 122 5.73 20.68 -3.17
CA THR A 122 6.68 21.51 -2.44
C THR A 122 7.64 22.26 -3.37
N ALA A 123 8.25 21.55 -4.34
CA ALA A 123 9.22 22.15 -5.25
C ALA A 123 8.60 23.27 -6.11
N ILE A 124 7.35 23.11 -6.54
CA ILE A 124 6.73 24.00 -7.52
C ILE A 124 5.90 25.09 -6.86
N ARG A 125 5.13 24.76 -5.81
CA ARG A 125 4.27 25.73 -5.11
C ARG A 125 5.02 26.50 -4.03
N PHE A 126 5.83 25.84 -3.21
CA PHE A 126 6.54 26.51 -2.13
C PHE A 126 7.89 27.07 -2.58
N MET A 127 8.69 26.30 -3.31
CA MET A 127 10.02 26.76 -3.76
C MET A 127 9.99 27.50 -5.10
N ARG A 128 8.81 27.63 -5.73
CA ARG A 128 8.60 28.37 -6.99
C ARG A 128 9.54 27.95 -8.11
N ILE A 129 9.96 26.68 -8.15
CA ILE A 129 10.75 26.15 -9.25
C ILE A 129 9.86 26.05 -10.48
N ALA A 130 10.35 26.55 -11.63
CA ALA A 130 9.62 26.49 -12.89
C ALA A 130 9.20 25.03 -13.22
N PRO A 131 7.90 24.75 -13.43
CA PRO A 131 7.37 23.40 -13.64
C PRO A 131 8.10 22.63 -14.73
N THR A 132 8.39 23.30 -15.83
CA THR A 132 9.01 22.69 -17.00
C THR A 132 10.47 22.30 -16.76
N ARG A 133 11.22 23.13 -16.02
CA ARG A 133 12.60 22.78 -15.64
C ARG A 133 12.62 21.61 -14.66
N PHE A 134 11.71 21.63 -13.69
CA PHE A 134 11.57 20.54 -12.72
C PHE A 134 11.21 19.21 -13.37
N MET A 135 10.21 19.19 -14.26
CA MET A 135 9.76 17.94 -14.88
C MET A 135 10.79 17.33 -15.83
N ARG A 136 11.52 18.16 -16.59
CA ARG A 136 12.63 17.67 -17.43
C ARG A 136 13.69 16.95 -16.59
N ALA A 137 14.05 17.51 -15.45
CA ALA A 137 14.98 16.89 -14.49
C ALA A 137 14.45 15.58 -13.90
N VAL A 138 13.18 15.56 -13.48
CA VAL A 138 12.52 14.36 -12.95
C VAL A 138 12.49 13.24 -13.97
N MET A 139 12.11 13.52 -15.22
CA MET A 139 12.03 12.52 -16.29
C MET A 139 13.41 11.95 -16.61
N PHE A 140 14.39 12.82 -16.78
CA PHE A 140 15.77 12.41 -17.04
C PHE A 140 16.28 11.49 -15.93
N HIS A 141 16.13 11.90 -14.66
CA HIS A 141 16.55 11.09 -13.53
C HIS A 141 15.80 9.75 -13.45
N ARG A 142 14.49 9.74 -13.66
CA ARG A 142 13.64 8.55 -13.57
C ARG A 142 14.01 7.50 -14.62
N TYR A 143 14.14 7.88 -15.87
CA TYR A 143 14.41 6.90 -16.94
C TYR A 143 15.86 6.43 -16.94
N THR A 144 16.80 7.29 -16.53
CA THR A 144 18.20 6.88 -16.31
C THR A 144 18.30 5.87 -15.16
N THR A 145 17.68 6.16 -14.01
CA THR A 145 17.70 5.22 -12.87
C THR A 145 16.94 3.93 -13.16
N PHE A 146 15.83 4.00 -13.91
CA PHE A 146 15.10 2.82 -14.36
C PHE A 146 15.96 1.91 -15.23
N PHE A 147 16.65 2.45 -16.24
CA PHE A 147 17.56 1.68 -17.09
C PHE A 147 18.67 1.01 -16.28
N VAL A 148 19.34 1.77 -15.40
CA VAL A 148 20.46 1.26 -14.60
C VAL A 148 19.99 0.19 -13.62
N TYR A 149 18.97 0.46 -12.80
CA TYR A 149 18.54 -0.49 -11.76
C TYR A 149 17.89 -1.74 -12.35
N GLN A 150 17.05 -1.63 -13.39
CA GLN A 150 16.50 -2.81 -14.04
C GLN A 150 17.55 -3.56 -14.85
N GLY A 151 18.50 -2.86 -15.48
CA GLY A 151 19.62 -3.49 -16.17
C GLY A 151 20.46 -4.33 -15.22
N MET A 152 20.82 -3.79 -14.06
CA MET A 152 21.55 -4.52 -13.02
C MET A 152 20.75 -5.71 -12.48
N ALA A 153 19.47 -5.51 -12.15
CA ALA A 153 18.63 -6.58 -11.60
C ALA A 153 18.39 -7.72 -12.60
N PHE A 154 18.13 -7.40 -13.87
CA PHE A 154 17.96 -8.42 -14.90
C PHE A 154 19.29 -9.11 -15.23
N ALA A 155 20.41 -8.39 -15.22
CA ALA A 155 21.72 -9.00 -15.40
C ALA A 155 22.02 -10.05 -14.32
N LEU A 156 21.63 -9.81 -13.07
CA LEU A 156 21.76 -10.83 -12.00
C LEU A 156 20.94 -12.09 -12.28
N VAL A 157 19.70 -11.94 -12.75
CA VAL A 157 18.86 -13.07 -13.17
C VAL A 157 19.45 -13.77 -14.39
N SER A 158 20.03 -13.01 -15.33
CA SER A 158 20.70 -13.51 -16.52
C SER A 158 21.89 -14.42 -16.16
N VAL A 159 22.72 -14.01 -15.20
CA VAL A 159 23.81 -14.84 -14.68
C VAL A 159 23.28 -16.12 -14.03
N PHE A 160 22.23 -16.01 -13.21
CA PHE A 160 21.69 -17.15 -12.48
C PHE A 160 21.11 -18.24 -13.40
N PHE A 161 20.43 -17.86 -14.48
CA PHE A 161 19.86 -18.80 -15.45
C PHE A 161 20.74 -19.04 -16.69
N ASN A 162 21.95 -18.47 -16.74
CA ASN A 162 22.87 -18.51 -17.89
C ASN A 162 22.29 -17.95 -19.21
N PHE A 163 21.54 -16.85 -19.14
CA PHE A 163 21.06 -16.15 -20.33
C PHE A 163 22.12 -15.18 -20.90
N SER A 164 21.89 -14.72 -22.13
CA SER A 164 22.76 -13.72 -22.75
C SER A 164 22.56 -12.34 -22.14
N MET A 165 23.60 -11.79 -21.52
CA MET A 165 23.57 -10.46 -20.91
C MET A 165 23.20 -9.34 -21.90
N ILE A 166 23.70 -9.43 -23.14
CA ILE A 166 23.43 -8.44 -24.19
C ILE A 166 21.94 -8.39 -24.51
N HIS A 167 21.30 -9.55 -24.65
CA HIS A 167 19.86 -9.64 -24.91
C HIS A 167 19.05 -9.04 -23.76
N THR A 168 19.43 -9.33 -22.51
CA THR A 168 18.73 -8.75 -21.34
C THR A 168 18.88 -7.23 -21.27
N LEU A 169 20.07 -6.68 -21.56
CA LEU A 169 20.29 -5.23 -21.56
C LEU A 169 19.50 -4.53 -22.68
N LEU A 170 19.45 -5.14 -23.86
CA LEU A 170 18.65 -4.63 -24.99
C LEU A 170 17.16 -4.59 -24.63
N VAL A 171 16.63 -5.66 -24.04
CA VAL A 171 15.23 -5.76 -23.60
C VAL A 171 14.88 -4.67 -22.57
N VAL A 172 15.76 -4.43 -21.59
CA VAL A 172 15.58 -3.31 -20.65
C VAL A 172 15.61 -1.97 -21.38
N GLY A 173 16.56 -1.76 -22.30
CA GLY A 173 16.65 -0.56 -23.12
C GLY A 173 15.36 -0.28 -23.89
N ILE A 174 14.83 -1.27 -24.61
CA ILE A 174 13.56 -1.20 -25.34
C ILE A 174 12.43 -0.82 -24.38
N MET A 175 12.35 -1.45 -23.21
CA MET A 175 11.33 -1.12 -22.21
C MET A 175 11.46 0.29 -21.66
N THR A 176 12.67 0.84 -21.55
CA THR A 176 12.83 2.25 -21.17
C THR A 176 12.26 3.20 -22.22
N PHE A 177 12.50 2.94 -23.51
CA PHE A 177 11.96 3.72 -24.61
C PHE A 177 10.44 3.58 -24.72
N TRP A 178 9.90 2.37 -24.51
CA TRP A 178 8.47 2.13 -24.41
C TRP A 178 7.82 3.01 -23.33
N ARG A 179 8.41 3.08 -22.13
CA ARG A 179 7.85 3.92 -21.05
C ARG A 179 7.93 5.41 -21.35
N ILE A 180 9.02 5.87 -21.98
CA ILE A 180 9.14 7.27 -22.44
C ILE A 180 8.03 7.59 -23.45
N LEU A 181 7.76 6.67 -24.39
CA LEU A 181 6.66 6.81 -25.34
C LEU A 181 5.30 6.87 -24.62
N CYS A 182 5.06 5.99 -23.64
CA CYS A 182 3.83 6.01 -22.86
C CYS A 182 3.64 7.35 -22.12
N GLU A 183 4.70 7.91 -21.53
CA GLU A 183 4.64 9.23 -20.86
C GLU A 183 4.19 10.33 -21.84
N PHE A 184 4.74 10.32 -23.06
CA PHE A 184 4.35 11.24 -24.11
C PHE A 184 2.87 11.07 -24.50
N LEU A 185 2.41 9.84 -24.70
CA LEU A 185 1.01 9.54 -25.02
C LEU A 185 0.06 10.01 -23.91
N HIS A 186 0.42 9.82 -22.65
CA HIS A 186 -0.38 10.29 -21.51
C HIS A 186 -0.54 11.80 -21.50
N LEU A 187 0.53 12.53 -21.81
CA LEU A 187 0.48 13.99 -21.91
C LEU A 187 -0.36 14.46 -23.08
N GLU A 188 -0.29 13.78 -24.22
CA GLU A 188 -1.09 14.12 -25.39
C GLU A 188 -2.58 13.85 -25.14
N ILE A 189 -2.93 12.75 -24.48
CA ILE A 189 -4.29 12.46 -24.02
C ILE A 189 -4.79 13.55 -23.06
N PHE A 190 -3.94 13.97 -22.13
CA PHE A 190 -4.27 15.04 -21.19
C PHE A 190 -4.49 16.38 -21.92
N GLN A 191 -3.64 16.74 -22.89
CA GLN A 191 -3.78 17.98 -23.64
C GLN A 191 -5.05 18.01 -24.51
N ARG A 192 -5.41 16.88 -25.14
CA ARG A 192 -6.58 16.80 -26.02
C ARG A 192 -7.90 16.61 -25.29
N LYS A 193 -7.91 15.81 -24.22
CA LYS A 193 -9.14 15.37 -23.53
C LYS A 193 -9.25 15.84 -22.08
N GLY A 194 -8.19 16.41 -21.50
CA GLY A 194 -8.14 16.76 -20.07
C GLY A 194 -8.13 15.54 -19.13
N ILE A 195 -8.00 14.32 -19.66
CA ILE A 195 -8.13 13.08 -18.87
C ILE A 195 -6.79 12.72 -18.24
N VAL A 196 -6.78 12.61 -16.91
CA VAL A 196 -5.65 12.07 -16.15
C VAL A 196 -5.89 10.58 -15.86
N LEU A 197 -5.35 9.69 -16.70
CA LEU A 197 -5.62 8.24 -16.59
C LEU A 197 -5.16 7.66 -15.25
N ILE A 198 -4.01 8.12 -14.73
CA ILE A 198 -3.44 7.62 -13.47
C ILE A 198 -4.30 7.94 -12.23
N GLN A 199 -5.19 8.93 -12.31
CA GLN A 199 -6.14 9.25 -11.23
C GLN A 199 -7.39 8.36 -11.26
N LYS A 200 -7.66 7.66 -12.37
CA LYS A 200 -8.77 6.70 -12.48
C LYS A 200 -8.35 5.37 -11.85
N THR A 201 -8.50 5.28 -10.53
CA THR A 201 -8.12 4.10 -9.73
C THR A 201 -8.68 2.79 -10.25
N TRP A 202 -9.92 2.78 -10.75
CA TRP A 202 -10.52 1.58 -11.34
C TRP A 202 -9.77 1.10 -12.60
N ALA A 203 -9.33 2.03 -13.45
CA ALA A 203 -8.62 1.71 -14.69
C ALA A 203 -7.20 1.22 -14.40
N THR A 204 -6.52 1.83 -13.43
CA THR A 204 -5.19 1.37 -12.98
C THR A 204 -5.26 0.00 -12.31
N ILE A 205 -6.29 -0.27 -11.50
CA ILE A 205 -6.46 -1.59 -10.86
C ILE A 205 -6.82 -2.64 -11.91
N LEU A 206 -7.74 -2.35 -12.83
CA LEU A 206 -8.13 -3.27 -13.88
C LEU A 206 -6.94 -3.64 -14.77
N THR A 207 -6.16 -2.66 -15.21
CA THR A 207 -4.97 -2.90 -16.05
C THR A 207 -3.89 -3.68 -15.31
N MET A 208 -3.68 -3.42 -14.01
CA MET A 208 -2.79 -4.21 -13.16
C MET A 208 -3.25 -5.66 -13.03
N LEU A 209 -4.55 -5.91 -12.78
CA LEU A 209 -5.10 -7.26 -12.67
C LEU A 209 -4.99 -8.03 -13.99
N ILE A 210 -5.34 -7.39 -15.11
CA ILE A 210 -5.24 -8.00 -16.44
C ILE A 210 -3.78 -8.34 -16.77
N ALA A 211 -2.86 -7.40 -16.53
CA ALA A 211 -1.43 -7.62 -16.78
C ALA A 211 -0.87 -8.76 -15.93
N LEU A 212 -1.25 -8.85 -14.66
CA LEU A 212 -0.80 -9.91 -13.77
C LEU A 212 -1.39 -11.27 -14.17
N ALA A 213 -2.68 -11.32 -14.53
CA ALA A 213 -3.34 -12.52 -15.00
C ALA A 213 -2.66 -13.04 -16.28
N LEU A 214 -2.44 -12.16 -17.27
CA LEU A 214 -1.75 -12.51 -18.51
C LEU A 214 -0.31 -12.97 -18.27
N ALA A 215 0.42 -12.33 -17.35
CA ALA A 215 1.81 -12.70 -17.07
C ALA A 215 1.96 -14.14 -16.58
N TYR A 216 1.06 -14.61 -15.72
CA TYR A 216 1.16 -15.94 -15.10
C TYR A 216 0.31 -17.02 -15.78
N LEU A 217 -0.58 -16.64 -16.70
CA LEU A 217 -1.39 -17.57 -17.48
C LEU A 217 -0.56 -18.66 -18.19
N PRO A 218 0.62 -18.38 -18.77
CA PRO A 218 1.46 -19.42 -19.40
C PRO A 218 2.04 -20.45 -18.43
N LEU A 219 1.99 -20.22 -17.11
CA LEU A 219 2.35 -21.23 -16.11
C LEU A 219 1.22 -22.24 -15.88
N THR A 220 0.08 -22.06 -16.56
CA THR A 220 -1.07 -22.95 -16.50
C THR A 220 -1.09 -23.89 -17.72
N PRO A 221 -1.87 -24.99 -17.70
CA PRO A 221 -1.92 -25.91 -18.83
C PRO A 221 -2.63 -25.33 -20.06
N TRP A 222 -3.19 -24.12 -19.94
CA TRP A 222 -3.65 -23.37 -21.11
C TRP A 222 -2.44 -22.96 -21.94
N SER A 223 -2.31 -23.59 -23.11
CA SER A 223 -1.27 -23.34 -24.11
C SER A 223 -1.48 -21.98 -24.78
N ILE A 224 -1.22 -20.91 -24.03
CA ILE A 224 -1.30 -19.55 -24.53
C ILE A 224 0.05 -19.23 -25.18
N PRO A 225 0.05 -18.69 -26.40
CA PRO A 225 1.30 -18.31 -27.05
C PRO A 225 2.04 -17.30 -26.18
N LEU A 226 3.36 -17.48 -26.05
CA LEU A 226 4.28 -16.60 -25.33
C LEU A 226 4.47 -15.27 -26.09
N PHE A 227 3.38 -14.53 -26.31
CA PHE A 227 3.34 -13.37 -27.20
C PHE A 227 4.35 -12.29 -26.81
N GLY A 228 4.60 -12.09 -25.51
CA GLY A 228 5.61 -11.12 -25.07
C GLY A 228 7.02 -11.48 -25.55
N ALA A 229 7.39 -12.76 -25.56
CA ALA A 229 8.66 -13.21 -26.14
C ALA A 229 8.68 -13.00 -27.66
N VAL A 230 7.60 -13.37 -28.35
CA VAL A 230 7.46 -13.18 -29.80
C VAL A 230 7.58 -11.70 -30.19
N ILE A 231 6.99 -10.79 -29.41
CA ILE A 231 7.11 -9.35 -29.63
C ILE A 231 8.59 -8.92 -29.53
N PHE A 232 9.33 -9.39 -28.52
CA PHE A 232 10.74 -9.05 -28.36
C PHE A 232 11.65 -9.65 -29.45
N GLU A 233 11.28 -10.79 -30.04
CA GLU A 233 12.03 -11.40 -31.15
C GLU A 233 11.84 -10.66 -32.49
N GLN A 234 10.71 -9.96 -32.67
CA GLN A 234 10.42 -9.19 -33.87
C GLN A 234 11.25 -7.91 -33.93
N ARG A 235 12.41 -8.01 -34.61
CA ARG A 235 13.39 -6.91 -34.77
C ARG A 235 12.77 -5.59 -35.25
N TRP A 236 11.83 -5.65 -36.20
CA TRP A 236 11.19 -4.45 -36.74
C TRP A 236 10.33 -3.72 -35.69
N LEU A 237 9.55 -4.43 -34.87
CA LEU A 237 8.80 -3.83 -33.76
C LEU A 237 9.74 -3.15 -32.76
N MET A 238 10.84 -3.81 -32.42
CA MET A 238 11.83 -3.25 -31.49
C MET A 238 12.43 -1.95 -32.03
N THR A 239 12.77 -1.91 -33.33
CA THR A 239 13.27 -0.68 -33.96
C THR A 239 12.24 0.45 -33.93
N ILE A 240 10.95 0.16 -34.15
CA ILE A 240 9.88 1.16 -34.08
C ILE A 240 9.72 1.69 -32.66
N ILE A 241 9.76 0.84 -31.64
CA ILE A 241 9.65 1.27 -30.23
C ILE A 241 10.83 2.16 -29.84
N VAL A 242 12.05 1.81 -30.24
CA VAL A 242 13.24 2.61 -29.96
C VAL A 242 13.18 3.95 -30.70
N LEU A 243 12.80 3.96 -31.99
CA LEU A 243 12.68 5.19 -32.78
C LEU A 243 11.58 6.11 -32.23
N SER A 244 10.39 5.57 -31.96
CA SER A 244 9.29 6.35 -31.40
C SER A 244 9.61 6.85 -29.98
N GLY A 245 10.26 6.04 -29.14
CA GLY A 245 10.69 6.43 -27.80
C GLY A 245 11.78 7.51 -27.81
N THR A 246 12.74 7.45 -28.74
CA THR A 246 13.77 8.50 -28.91
C THR A 246 13.16 9.83 -29.37
N VAL A 247 12.26 9.79 -30.36
CA VAL A 247 11.51 10.98 -30.81
C VAL A 247 10.67 11.56 -29.67
N ALA A 248 9.91 10.72 -28.97
CA ALA A 248 9.12 11.12 -27.80
C ALA A 248 9.99 11.75 -26.71
N GLY A 249 11.13 11.13 -26.39
CA GLY A 249 12.08 11.64 -25.41
C GLY A 249 12.64 13.01 -25.79
N TYR A 250 12.99 13.22 -27.06
CA TYR A 250 13.44 14.51 -27.56
C TYR A 250 12.37 15.59 -27.45
N ILE A 251 11.13 15.28 -27.82
CA ILE A 251 9.99 16.21 -27.73
C ILE A 251 9.72 16.59 -26.26
N LEU A 252 9.72 15.61 -25.36
CA LEU A 252 9.53 15.81 -23.91
C LEU A 252 10.62 16.72 -23.32
N LEU A 253 11.89 16.48 -23.66
CA LEU A 253 13.00 17.23 -23.07
C LEU A 253 13.12 18.66 -23.61
N LYS A 254 12.81 18.90 -24.90
CA LYS A 254 13.08 20.19 -25.55
C LYS A 254 11.84 21.04 -25.77
N HIS A 255 10.75 20.46 -26.26
CA HIS A 255 9.63 21.22 -26.84
C HIS A 255 8.39 21.33 -25.94
N LYS A 256 8.11 20.33 -25.09
CA LYS A 256 6.89 20.35 -24.29
C LYS A 256 7.00 21.33 -23.10
N ASP A 257 5.91 22.06 -22.88
CA ASP A 257 5.63 22.80 -21.65
C ASP A 257 4.77 21.95 -20.71
N TYR A 258 5.21 21.84 -19.46
CA TYR A 258 4.58 21.03 -18.44
C TYR A 258 3.70 21.84 -17.48
N THR A 259 3.61 23.16 -17.67
CA THR A 259 2.95 24.06 -16.73
C THR A 259 1.48 23.69 -16.49
N ALA A 260 0.71 23.42 -17.54
CA ALA A 260 -0.70 23.02 -17.43
C ALA A 260 -0.88 21.65 -16.74
N ALA A 261 -0.11 20.65 -17.17
CA ALA A 261 -0.15 19.29 -16.62
C ALA A 261 0.22 19.26 -15.13
N VAL A 262 1.28 19.99 -14.75
CA VAL A 262 1.70 20.10 -13.36
C VAL A 262 0.67 20.87 -12.54
N ARG A 263 0.10 21.96 -13.06
CA ARG A 263 -0.89 22.76 -12.35
C ARG A 263 -2.13 21.93 -12.00
N ALA A 264 -2.62 21.12 -12.94
CA ALA A 264 -3.76 20.22 -12.72
C ALA A 264 -3.53 19.26 -11.53
N VAL A 265 -2.29 18.83 -11.33
CA VAL A 265 -1.89 17.77 -10.39
C VAL A 265 -1.28 18.33 -9.10
N THR A 266 -1.05 19.64 -9.02
CA THR A 266 -0.55 20.35 -7.83
C THR A 266 -1.61 21.31 -7.26
N THR A 267 -2.88 20.99 -7.46
CA THR A 267 -3.99 21.75 -6.89
C THR A 267 -4.14 21.40 -5.41
N TYR A 268 -4.25 22.42 -4.55
CA TYR A 268 -4.36 22.25 -3.09
C TYR A 268 -5.54 21.35 -2.68
N ALA A 269 -6.61 21.33 -3.49
CA ALA A 269 -7.79 20.50 -3.27
C ALA A 269 -7.61 19.01 -3.59
N ASP A 270 -6.43 18.56 -4.06
CA ASP A 270 -6.22 17.14 -4.33
C ASP A 270 -6.15 16.35 -3.01
N PRO A 271 -7.07 15.39 -2.77
CA PRO A 271 -7.10 14.59 -1.54
C PRO A 271 -5.82 13.76 -1.32
N LEU A 272 -5.02 13.50 -2.38
CA LEU A 272 -3.73 12.83 -2.27
C LEU A 272 -2.63 13.73 -1.67
N LEU A 273 -2.80 15.06 -1.72
CA LEU A 273 -1.90 16.04 -1.13
C LEU A 273 -2.31 16.41 0.29
N ASN A 274 -3.62 16.57 0.54
CA ASN A 274 -4.15 16.89 1.86
C ASN A 274 -5.18 15.85 2.33
N LYS A 275 -4.80 15.05 3.33
CA LYS A 275 -5.65 14.02 3.93
C LYS A 275 -6.82 14.60 4.73
N GLU A 276 -6.70 15.83 5.23
CA GLU A 276 -7.80 16.54 5.88
C GLU A 276 -8.88 16.91 4.86
N ILE A 277 -8.48 17.36 3.67
CA ILE A 277 -9.39 17.57 2.53
C ILE A 277 -9.91 16.22 2.02
N MET A 278 -9.17 15.12 2.06
CA MET A 278 -9.73 13.79 1.75
C MET A 278 -10.89 13.44 2.68
N ILE A 279 -10.78 13.75 3.98
CA ILE A 279 -11.86 13.50 4.95
C ILE A 279 -13.03 14.47 4.76
N ALA A 280 -12.73 15.74 4.44
CA ALA A 280 -13.74 16.75 4.12
C ALA A 280 -14.43 16.52 2.76
N ASP A 281 -13.73 16.02 1.74
CA ASP A 281 -14.23 15.62 0.41
C ASP A 281 -15.02 14.32 0.52
N LEU A 282 -14.57 13.37 1.36
CA LEU A 282 -15.42 12.24 1.77
C LEU A 282 -16.72 12.75 2.40
N GLN A 283 -16.69 13.81 3.22
CA GLN A 283 -17.90 14.45 3.74
C GLN A 283 -18.72 15.18 2.65
N GLN A 284 -18.11 15.96 1.76
CA GLN A 284 -18.82 16.71 0.70
C GLN A 284 -19.47 15.78 -0.33
N ARG A 285 -18.78 14.73 -0.78
CA ARG A 285 -19.36 13.70 -1.66
C ARG A 285 -20.51 12.97 -0.98
N MET A 286 -20.47 12.82 0.34
CA MET A 286 -21.58 12.26 1.13
C MET A 286 -22.73 13.26 1.38
N ILE A 287 -22.47 14.57 1.38
CA ILE A 287 -23.53 15.60 1.42
C ILE A 287 -24.23 15.70 0.06
N GLN A 288 -23.49 15.56 -1.05
CA GLN A 288 -24.07 15.50 -2.39
C GLN A 288 -24.91 14.23 -2.61
N SER A 289 -24.51 13.06 -2.07
CA SER A 289 -25.37 11.87 -2.07
C SER A 289 -26.60 12.01 -1.15
N LYS A 290 -26.55 12.93 -0.19
CA LYS A 290 -27.66 13.27 0.71
C LYS A 290 -28.81 14.01 0.02
N GLY A 291 -28.58 14.55 -1.18
CA GLY A 291 -29.66 15.08 -2.03
C GLY A 291 -30.69 14.00 -2.40
N ASN A 292 -30.28 12.73 -2.43
CA ASN A 292 -31.17 11.59 -2.68
C ASN A 292 -31.59 10.85 -1.39
N ASP A 293 -30.75 10.81 -0.35
CA ASP A 293 -31.07 10.12 0.92
C ASP A 293 -31.94 10.95 1.89
N LEU A 294 -32.09 12.27 1.69
CA LEU A 294 -33.06 13.06 2.47
C LEU A 294 -34.51 12.62 2.21
N SER A 295 -34.76 11.96 1.08
CA SER A 295 -36.03 11.31 0.75
C SER A 295 -36.27 10.03 1.57
N GLU A 296 -35.21 9.32 1.98
CA GLU A 296 -35.33 8.07 2.77
C GLU A 296 -35.39 8.32 4.29
N LEU A 297 -34.90 9.45 4.77
CA LEU A 297 -35.13 9.88 6.16
C LEU A 297 -36.60 10.30 6.41
N SER A 298 -37.35 10.59 5.34
CA SER A 298 -38.77 10.92 5.40
C SER A 298 -39.68 9.68 5.38
N THR A 299 -39.14 8.47 5.13
CA THR A 299 -39.92 7.22 5.05
C THR A 299 -39.65 6.25 6.22
N SER A 300 -38.78 6.62 7.18
CA SER A 300 -38.61 5.84 8.41
C SER A 300 -39.58 6.28 9.51
N ASN A 301 -40.43 5.36 9.97
CA ASN A 301 -41.39 5.54 11.07
C ASN A 301 -40.82 6.40 12.24
N PRO A 302 -41.49 7.48 12.66
CA PRO A 302 -41.04 8.38 13.74
C PRO A 302 -40.67 7.65 15.04
N ARG A 303 -41.37 6.56 15.34
CA ARG A 303 -41.17 5.72 16.53
C ARG A 303 -39.79 5.04 16.60
N VAL A 304 -39.18 4.71 15.45
CA VAL A 304 -37.85 4.05 15.39
C VAL A 304 -36.73 5.06 15.67
N VAL A 305 -36.95 6.33 15.32
CA VAL A 305 -36.01 7.44 15.58
C VAL A 305 -36.06 7.83 17.06
N GLU A 306 -37.26 7.92 17.66
CA GLU A 306 -37.45 8.20 19.09
C GLU A 306 -36.83 7.10 19.98
N GLN A 307 -37.13 5.83 19.71
CA GLN A 307 -36.62 4.69 20.50
C GLN A 307 -35.10 4.52 20.38
N ARG A 308 -34.51 4.80 19.21
CA ARG A 308 -33.05 4.86 19.08
C ARG A 308 -32.47 6.02 19.88
N THR A 309 -33.15 7.16 19.97
CA THR A 309 -32.65 8.33 20.70
C THR A 309 -32.69 8.10 22.22
N GLN A 310 -33.76 7.49 22.73
CA GLN A 310 -33.90 7.07 24.15
C GLN A 310 -32.83 6.07 24.60
N SER A 311 -32.53 5.01 23.83
CA SER A 311 -31.49 4.03 24.20
C SER A 311 -30.05 4.58 24.29
N THR A 312 -29.79 5.77 23.75
CA THR A 312 -28.51 6.49 23.98
C THR A 312 -28.54 7.46 25.16
N LEU A 313 -29.72 7.90 25.57
CA LEU A 313 -29.90 8.79 26.73
C LEU A 313 -29.76 8.01 28.06
N ASP A 314 -30.01 6.69 28.06
CA ASP A 314 -29.83 5.83 29.24
C ASP A 314 -28.36 5.52 29.59
N LYS A 315 -27.43 5.79 28.68
CA LYS A 315 -25.98 5.55 28.89
C LYS A 315 -25.37 6.72 29.66
N LYS A 316 -24.51 6.44 30.64
CA LYS A 316 -23.86 7.47 31.47
C LYS A 316 -22.39 7.69 31.09
N GLY A 317 -21.91 8.93 31.18
CA GLY A 317 -20.50 9.31 31.04
C GLY A 317 -19.89 8.98 29.67
N TYR A 318 -18.74 8.30 29.66
CA TYR A 318 -18.00 8.03 28.44
C TYR A 318 -18.67 7.06 27.46
N GLU A 319 -19.56 6.20 27.95
CA GLU A 319 -20.35 5.33 27.07
C GLU A 319 -21.35 6.13 26.24
N GLN A 320 -21.94 7.18 26.85
CA GLN A 320 -22.82 8.12 26.16
C GLN A 320 -22.06 8.89 25.08
N LEU A 321 -20.87 9.42 25.43
CA LEU A 321 -20.00 10.13 24.50
C LEU A 321 -19.65 9.25 23.30
N HIS A 322 -19.22 8.01 23.55
CA HIS A 322 -18.88 7.07 22.48
C HIS A 322 -20.09 6.71 21.63
N GLY A 323 -21.25 6.45 22.25
CA GLY A 323 -22.50 6.15 21.54
C GLY A 323 -22.96 7.29 20.64
N LEU A 324 -22.90 8.54 21.13
CA LEU A 324 -23.24 9.72 20.35
C LEU A 324 -22.28 9.92 19.17
N PHE A 325 -20.97 9.72 19.40
CA PHE A 325 -19.96 9.76 18.34
C PHE A 325 -20.25 8.74 17.24
N LEU A 326 -20.48 7.48 17.62
CA LEU A 326 -20.78 6.41 16.67
C LEU A 326 -22.03 6.71 15.84
N LYS A 327 -23.05 7.33 16.44
CA LYS A 327 -24.27 7.74 15.72
C LYS A 327 -24.00 8.89 14.75
N ARG A 328 -23.35 9.95 15.23
CA ARG A 328 -23.05 11.14 14.41
C ARG A 328 -22.15 10.82 13.21
N HIS A 329 -21.18 9.92 13.40
CA HIS A 329 -20.19 9.56 12.38
C HIS A 329 -20.40 8.14 11.82
N ALA A 330 -21.62 7.57 11.93
CA ALA A 330 -21.90 6.19 11.55
C ALA A 330 -21.49 5.88 10.09
N ASN A 331 -21.72 6.81 9.17
CA ASN A 331 -21.38 6.61 7.75
C ASN A 331 -19.85 6.56 7.52
N LEU A 332 -19.07 7.41 8.21
CA LEU A 332 -17.60 7.38 8.12
C LEU A 332 -17.02 6.05 8.61
N LEU A 333 -17.70 5.39 9.54
CA LEU A 333 -17.29 4.10 10.10
C LEU A 333 -17.82 2.91 9.28
N ARG A 334 -19.05 2.99 8.75
CA ARG A 334 -19.71 1.90 8.01
C ARG A 334 -19.26 1.79 6.55
N VAL A 335 -18.96 2.90 5.88
CA VAL A 335 -18.53 2.90 4.47
C VAL A 335 -17.26 2.05 4.24
N PRO A 336 -16.15 2.25 4.98
CA PRO A 336 -14.96 1.42 4.77
C PRO A 336 -15.19 -0.05 5.12
N PHE A 337 -15.97 -0.32 6.16
CA PHE A 337 -16.39 -1.68 6.50
C PHE A 337 -17.16 -2.35 5.34
N ARG A 338 -18.19 -1.68 4.80
CA ARG A 338 -19.01 -2.21 3.70
C ARG A 338 -18.18 -2.43 2.43
N ARG A 339 -17.28 -1.49 2.09
CA ARG A 339 -16.38 -1.64 0.93
C ARG A 339 -15.48 -2.87 1.08
N ARG A 340 -14.91 -3.10 2.26
CA ARG A 340 -14.04 -4.26 2.51
C ARG A 340 -14.82 -5.57 2.53
N LEU A 341 -16.02 -5.56 3.08
CA LEU A 341 -16.91 -6.72 3.05
C LEU A 341 -17.28 -7.12 1.61
N ILE A 342 -17.70 -6.16 0.78
CA ILE A 342 -18.00 -6.39 -0.64
C ILE A 342 -16.74 -6.85 -1.38
N ALA A 343 -15.60 -6.21 -1.17
CA ALA A 343 -14.34 -6.62 -1.80
C ALA A 343 -13.94 -8.05 -1.41
N THR A 344 -14.15 -8.45 -0.15
CA THR A 344 -13.89 -9.81 0.34
C THR A 344 -14.81 -10.83 -0.33
N MET A 345 -16.09 -10.50 -0.49
CA MET A 345 -17.05 -11.36 -1.19
C MET A 345 -16.70 -11.53 -2.67
N ILE A 346 -16.35 -10.44 -3.37
CA ILE A 346 -15.95 -10.48 -4.78
C ILE A 346 -14.66 -11.31 -4.95
N LEU A 347 -13.66 -11.04 -4.11
CA LEU A 347 -12.40 -11.78 -4.12
C LEU A 347 -12.65 -13.27 -3.82
N GLY A 348 -13.57 -13.56 -2.91
CA GLY A 348 -13.96 -14.92 -2.57
C GLY A 348 -14.63 -15.69 -3.68
N LEU A 349 -15.54 -15.04 -4.38
CA LEU A 349 -16.19 -15.61 -5.56
C LEU A 349 -15.15 -15.88 -6.65
N LEU A 350 -14.24 -14.93 -6.89
CA LEU A 350 -13.13 -15.11 -7.84
C LEU A 350 -12.22 -16.29 -7.45
N LEU A 351 -11.84 -16.39 -6.17
CA LEU A 351 -11.01 -17.49 -5.66
C LEU A 351 -11.71 -18.85 -5.78
N SER A 352 -13.02 -18.89 -5.58
CA SER A 352 -13.80 -20.13 -5.69
C SER A 352 -13.94 -20.58 -7.15
N VAL A 353 -14.17 -19.64 -8.07
CA VAL A 353 -14.13 -19.92 -9.52
C VAL A 353 -12.75 -20.40 -9.94
N LEU A 354 -11.69 -19.76 -9.44
CA LEU A 354 -10.31 -20.17 -9.71
C LEU A 354 -10.03 -21.58 -9.18
N ALA A 355 -10.49 -21.89 -7.96
CA ALA A 355 -10.35 -23.22 -7.37
C ALA A 355 -11.08 -24.29 -8.19
N LEU A 356 -12.23 -23.98 -8.82
CA LEU A 356 -12.92 -24.91 -9.72
C LEU A 356 -12.13 -25.17 -11.01
N ILE A 357 -11.54 -24.13 -11.60
CA ILE A 357 -10.78 -24.25 -12.86
C ILE A 357 -9.46 -24.99 -12.64
N PHE A 358 -8.79 -24.75 -11.51
CA PHE A 358 -7.43 -25.21 -11.24
C PHE A 358 -7.34 -26.36 -10.24
N LYS A 359 -8.47 -27.00 -9.90
CA LYS A 359 -8.55 -28.03 -8.88
C LYS A 359 -7.51 -29.15 -9.07
N ASP A 360 -7.33 -29.59 -10.30
CA ASP A 360 -6.45 -30.73 -10.64
C ASP A 360 -4.96 -30.35 -10.73
N HIS A 361 -4.64 -29.05 -10.65
CA HIS A 361 -3.27 -28.53 -10.81
C HIS A 361 -2.70 -27.90 -9.53
N ILE A 362 -3.52 -27.69 -8.50
CA ILE A 362 -3.08 -27.08 -7.24
C ILE A 362 -2.91 -28.16 -6.18
N SER A 363 -1.66 -28.43 -5.77
CA SER A 363 -1.42 -29.29 -4.63
C SER A 363 -1.73 -28.55 -3.32
N LEU A 364 -2.33 -29.26 -2.36
CA LEU A 364 -2.66 -28.73 -1.04
C LEU A 364 -1.41 -28.39 -0.22
N ASP A 365 -0.30 -29.07 -0.47
CA ASP A 365 0.97 -28.83 0.21
C ASP A 365 1.56 -27.47 -0.17
N TYR A 366 1.44 -27.06 -1.44
CA TYR A 366 1.84 -25.72 -1.87
C TYR A 366 0.99 -24.63 -1.20
N ILE A 367 -0.32 -24.83 -1.04
CA ILE A 367 -1.20 -23.89 -0.34
C ILE A 367 -0.81 -23.78 1.14
N GLY A 368 -0.50 -24.90 1.78
CA GLY A 368 -0.07 -24.94 3.18
C GLY A 368 1.11 -24.00 3.46
N ARG A 369 2.08 -23.93 2.55
CA ARG A 369 3.26 -23.04 2.65
C ARG A 369 2.90 -21.56 2.59
N PHE A 370 1.86 -21.18 1.87
CA PHE A 370 1.40 -19.79 1.72
C PHE A 370 0.36 -19.36 2.78
N THR A 371 -0.02 -20.26 3.69
CA THR A 371 -0.90 -19.95 4.83
C THR A 371 -0.52 -18.67 5.60
N PRO A 372 0.78 -18.36 5.86
CA PRO A 372 1.14 -17.13 6.56
C PRO A 372 0.71 -15.84 5.85
N LEU A 373 0.41 -15.87 4.54
CA LEU A 373 -0.15 -14.73 3.81
C LEU A 373 -1.54 -14.33 4.33
N LEU A 374 -2.25 -15.21 5.04
CA LEU A 374 -3.52 -14.87 5.71
C LEU A 374 -3.34 -13.81 6.81
N ILE A 375 -2.16 -13.75 7.44
CA ILE A 375 -1.79 -12.68 8.38
C ILE A 375 -1.75 -11.35 7.64
N LEU A 376 -1.13 -11.31 6.46
CA LEU A 376 -1.08 -10.11 5.61
C LEU A 376 -2.48 -9.71 5.13
N ALA A 377 -3.29 -10.67 4.72
CA ALA A 377 -4.66 -10.43 4.30
C ALA A 377 -5.48 -9.79 5.44
N MET A 378 -5.39 -10.33 6.65
CA MET A 378 -6.07 -9.79 7.82
C MET A 378 -5.55 -8.41 8.26
N LEU A 379 -4.24 -8.16 8.17
CA LEU A 379 -3.66 -6.83 8.42
C LEU A 379 -4.29 -5.76 7.52
N ASN A 380 -4.51 -6.08 6.25
CA ASN A 380 -5.13 -5.15 5.28
C ASN A 380 -6.66 -5.09 5.41
N LEU A 381 -7.30 -6.21 5.77
CA LEU A 381 -8.75 -6.31 5.88
C LEU A 381 -9.30 -5.60 7.13
N THR A 382 -8.55 -5.57 8.23
CA THR A 382 -9.03 -5.01 9.51
C THR A 382 -9.06 -3.48 9.55
N VAL A 383 -10.13 -2.92 10.11
CA VAL A 383 -10.45 -1.47 10.03
C VAL A 383 -9.82 -0.62 11.15
N GLY A 384 -8.95 -1.22 11.97
CA GLY A 384 -8.38 -0.61 13.18
C GLY A 384 -7.70 0.73 12.94
N SER A 385 -6.76 0.79 11.99
CA SER A 385 -6.01 2.02 11.70
C SER A 385 -6.91 3.17 11.24
N GLN A 386 -7.94 2.87 10.45
CA GLN A 386 -8.84 3.87 9.89
C GLN A 386 -9.78 4.41 10.97
N ILE A 387 -10.37 3.53 11.79
CA ILE A 387 -11.25 3.94 12.89
C ILE A 387 -10.49 4.77 13.92
N CYS A 388 -9.25 4.41 14.25
CA CYS A 388 -8.44 5.20 15.18
C CYS A 388 -8.13 6.62 14.64
N LYS A 389 -7.93 6.78 13.32
CA LYS A 389 -7.78 8.12 12.71
C LYS A 389 -9.05 8.96 12.81
N VAL A 390 -10.21 8.35 12.55
CA VAL A 390 -11.51 9.03 12.64
C VAL A 390 -11.80 9.44 14.09
N LEU A 391 -11.52 8.54 15.05
CA LEU A 391 -11.63 8.84 16.50
C LEU A 391 -10.70 9.98 16.91
N PHE A 392 -9.44 9.93 16.48
CA PHE A 392 -8.46 10.97 16.78
C PHE A 392 -8.95 12.34 16.31
N PHE A 393 -9.27 12.47 15.03
CA PHE A 393 -9.59 13.77 14.44
C PHE A 393 -10.90 14.36 14.93
N HIS A 394 -11.96 13.53 15.03
CA HIS A 394 -13.31 14.03 15.29
C HIS A 394 -13.76 13.95 16.76
N CYS A 395 -13.05 13.22 17.62
CA CYS A 395 -13.41 13.07 19.02
C CYS A 395 -12.26 13.48 19.95
N ASP A 396 -11.08 12.88 19.77
CA ASP A 396 -10.09 12.88 20.82
C ASP A 396 -9.16 14.10 20.76
N MET A 397 -8.85 14.63 19.59
CA MET A 397 -7.95 15.78 19.41
C MET A 397 -8.31 17.00 20.29
N PRO A 398 -9.58 17.46 20.38
CA PRO A 398 -9.94 18.53 21.30
C PRO A 398 -9.91 18.08 22.78
N LEU A 399 -10.28 16.82 23.08
CA LEU A 399 -10.44 16.32 24.44
C LEU A 399 -9.10 15.93 25.11
N MET A 400 -8.10 15.53 24.32
CA MET A 400 -6.77 15.14 24.79
C MET A 400 -6.02 16.25 25.54
N ARG A 401 -6.46 17.51 25.42
CA ARG A 401 -5.91 18.65 26.17
C ARG A 401 -6.24 18.55 27.66
N TYR A 402 -7.38 17.95 28.00
CA TYR A 402 -7.83 17.84 29.39
C TYR A 402 -7.23 16.62 30.10
N SER A 403 -6.76 16.82 31.32
CA SER A 403 -6.10 15.77 32.10
C SER A 403 -7.07 14.67 32.55
N PHE A 404 -8.32 15.01 32.87
CA PHE A 404 -9.35 14.04 33.27
C PHE A 404 -9.57 12.99 32.16
N TYR A 405 -9.68 13.44 30.91
CA TYR A 405 -9.87 12.58 29.75
C TYR A 405 -8.70 11.63 29.51
N ARG A 406 -7.45 12.10 29.75
CA ARG A 406 -6.25 11.26 29.64
C ARG A 406 -6.14 10.24 30.78
N LYS A 407 -6.51 10.61 32.01
CA LYS A 407 -6.51 9.71 33.17
C LYS A 407 -7.50 8.56 32.99
N ASP A 408 -8.63 8.84 32.33
CA ASP A 408 -9.67 7.84 32.04
C ASP A 408 -9.46 7.10 30.70
N ALA A 409 -8.21 6.97 30.22
CA ALA A 409 -7.92 6.26 28.97
C ALA A 409 -8.39 4.79 28.97
N ARG A 410 -8.36 4.11 30.13
CA ARG A 410 -8.74 2.70 30.28
C ARG A 410 -10.21 2.42 29.90
N PRO A 411 -11.23 3.09 30.47
CA PRO A 411 -12.62 2.86 30.08
C PRO A 411 -12.88 3.19 28.60
N HIS A 412 -12.24 4.24 28.05
CA HIS A 412 -12.32 4.54 26.62
C HIS A 412 -11.77 3.42 25.75
N PHE A 413 -10.61 2.89 26.13
CA PHE A 413 -9.96 1.79 25.43
C PHE A 413 -10.87 0.56 25.36
N LEU A 414 -11.49 0.15 26.47
CA LEU A 414 -12.37 -1.02 26.50
C LEU A 414 -13.62 -0.85 25.64
N LEU A 415 -14.27 0.32 25.69
CA LEU A 415 -15.44 0.62 24.85
C LEU A 415 -15.10 0.54 23.35
N ARG A 416 -13.96 1.13 22.97
CA ARG A 416 -13.49 1.13 21.58
C ARG A 416 -13.01 -0.23 21.13
N LEU A 417 -12.39 -0.99 22.02
CA LEU A 417 -11.98 -2.36 21.76
C LEU A 417 -13.18 -3.24 21.45
N LYS A 418 -14.27 -3.14 22.23
CA LYS A 418 -15.51 -3.87 21.96
C LYS A 418 -16.09 -3.55 20.58
N TYR A 419 -16.16 -2.26 20.23
CA TYR A 419 -16.65 -1.84 18.92
C TYR A 419 -15.74 -2.34 17.78
N LEU A 420 -14.42 -2.19 17.93
CA LEU A 420 -13.46 -2.56 16.89
C LEU A 420 -13.40 -4.07 16.69
N LEU A 421 -13.38 -4.82 17.80
CA LEU A 421 -13.41 -6.28 17.80
C LEU A 421 -14.66 -6.80 17.09
N SER A 422 -15.84 -6.24 17.36
CA SER A 422 -17.08 -6.65 16.68
C SER A 422 -17.00 -6.47 15.16
N ASN A 423 -16.45 -5.34 14.68
CA ASN A 423 -16.33 -5.10 13.25
C ASN A 423 -15.27 -6.00 12.60
N ASN A 424 -14.09 -6.13 13.21
CA ASN A 424 -13.04 -6.98 12.68
C ASN A 424 -13.42 -8.47 12.72
N LEU A 425 -14.18 -8.91 13.73
CA LEU A 425 -14.68 -10.28 13.79
C LEU A 425 -15.68 -10.54 12.66
N LYS A 426 -16.62 -9.63 12.36
CA LYS A 426 -17.53 -9.77 11.21
C LYS A 426 -16.79 -9.88 9.88
N LEU A 427 -15.75 -9.05 9.67
CA LEU A 427 -14.91 -9.12 8.47
C LEU A 427 -14.13 -10.44 8.43
N GLY A 428 -13.54 -10.85 9.55
CA GLY A 428 -12.80 -12.10 9.68
C GLY A 428 -13.67 -13.33 9.41
N LEU A 429 -14.86 -13.40 9.98
CA LEU A 429 -15.80 -14.51 9.76
C LEU A 429 -16.24 -14.58 8.29
N CYS A 430 -16.53 -13.44 7.66
CA CYS A 430 -16.82 -13.38 6.23
C CYS A 430 -15.63 -13.89 5.38
N PHE A 431 -14.42 -13.45 5.72
CA PHE A 431 -13.19 -13.89 5.05
C PHE A 431 -12.91 -15.38 5.23
N ALA A 432 -13.09 -15.91 6.44
CA ALA A 432 -12.94 -17.33 6.75
C ALA A 432 -13.95 -18.19 5.98
N ALA A 433 -15.20 -17.76 5.90
CA ALA A 433 -16.23 -18.44 5.12
C ALA A 433 -15.87 -18.49 3.64
N VAL A 434 -15.49 -17.34 3.08
CA VAL A 434 -15.06 -17.21 1.68
C VAL A 434 -13.88 -18.14 1.35
N ILE A 435 -12.83 -18.15 2.17
CA ILE A 435 -11.67 -19.02 1.95
C ILE A 435 -12.03 -20.50 2.09
N SER A 436 -12.89 -20.82 3.07
CA SER A 436 -13.30 -22.20 3.32
C SER A 436 -14.01 -22.79 2.11
N VAL A 437 -14.83 -22.03 1.41
CA VAL A 437 -15.48 -22.49 0.17
C VAL A 437 -14.44 -22.89 -0.88
N SER A 438 -13.44 -22.05 -1.12
CA SER A 438 -12.39 -22.36 -2.12
C SER A 438 -11.57 -23.60 -1.74
N ILE A 439 -11.28 -23.80 -0.45
CA ILE A 439 -10.56 -24.99 0.03
C ILE A 439 -11.43 -26.26 -0.03
N LEU A 440 -12.73 -26.15 0.26
CA LEU A 440 -13.65 -27.29 0.15
C LEU A 440 -13.73 -27.79 -1.30
N ILE A 441 -13.79 -26.86 -2.26
CA ILE A 441 -13.75 -27.17 -3.69
C ILE A 441 -12.48 -27.95 -4.04
N LEU A 442 -11.34 -27.47 -3.57
CA LEU A 442 -10.04 -28.08 -3.89
C LEU A 442 -9.84 -29.45 -3.23
N THR A 443 -10.38 -29.64 -2.03
CA THR A 443 -10.22 -30.86 -1.23
C THR A 443 -11.33 -31.89 -1.44
N GLU A 444 -12.30 -31.61 -2.31
CA GLU A 444 -13.53 -32.41 -2.48
C GLU A 444 -14.29 -32.65 -1.17
N GLY A 445 -14.17 -31.73 -0.21
CA GLY A 445 -14.79 -31.85 1.11
C GLY A 445 -14.12 -32.84 2.08
N ARG A 446 -12.95 -33.41 1.75
CA ARG A 446 -12.30 -34.44 2.58
C ARG A 446 -11.50 -33.88 3.78
N ASN A 447 -11.14 -32.59 3.78
CA ASN A 447 -10.16 -32.04 4.74
C ASN A 447 -10.77 -31.13 5.83
N VAL A 448 -11.74 -31.64 6.58
CA VAL A 448 -12.50 -30.90 7.62
C VAL A 448 -11.62 -30.28 8.71
N GLY A 449 -10.54 -30.97 9.11
CA GLY A 449 -9.64 -30.50 10.18
C GLY A 449 -8.88 -29.21 9.82
N SER A 450 -8.53 -29.03 8.54
CA SER A 450 -7.86 -27.81 8.07
C SER A 450 -8.75 -26.57 8.14
N HIS A 451 -10.06 -26.74 7.91
CA HIS A 451 -11.02 -25.65 7.99
C HIS A 451 -11.10 -25.10 9.41
N LEU A 452 -11.20 -25.97 10.41
CA LEU A 452 -11.29 -25.56 11.81
C LEU A 452 -10.06 -24.72 12.22
N ALA A 453 -8.86 -25.14 11.83
CA ALA A 453 -7.65 -24.38 12.10
C ALA A 453 -7.63 -23.00 11.42
N ILE A 454 -8.11 -22.89 10.17
CA ILE A 454 -8.23 -21.60 9.45
C ILE A 454 -9.22 -20.66 10.15
N TRP A 455 -10.38 -21.16 10.57
CA TRP A 455 -11.37 -20.36 11.29
C TRP A 455 -10.80 -19.83 12.61
N ILE A 456 -10.18 -20.71 13.41
CA ILE A 456 -9.54 -20.32 14.67
C ILE A 456 -8.44 -19.28 14.42
N MET A 457 -7.60 -19.49 13.40
CA MET A 457 -6.53 -18.55 13.05
C MET A 457 -7.07 -17.18 12.64
N ILE A 458 -8.09 -17.12 11.79
CA ILE A 458 -8.67 -15.86 11.31
C ILE A 458 -9.37 -15.11 12.46
N ILE A 459 -10.09 -15.82 13.33
CA ILE A 459 -10.68 -15.23 14.55
C ILE A 459 -9.58 -14.67 15.44
N THR A 460 -8.50 -15.42 15.64
CA THR A 460 -7.33 -15.01 16.44
C THR A 460 -6.69 -13.75 15.85
N LEU A 461 -6.48 -13.70 14.53
CA LEU A 461 -5.96 -12.52 13.83
C LEU A 461 -6.91 -11.31 13.94
N ALA A 462 -8.23 -11.52 13.87
CA ALA A 462 -9.21 -10.45 14.06
C ALA A 462 -9.11 -9.84 15.46
N VAL A 463 -8.92 -10.67 16.49
CA VAL A 463 -8.67 -10.21 17.88
C VAL A 463 -7.33 -9.47 17.95
N PHE A 464 -6.26 -10.08 17.45
CA PHE A 464 -4.91 -9.53 17.46
C PHE A 464 -4.85 -8.13 16.83
N PHE A 465 -5.36 -7.96 15.60
CA PHE A 465 -5.30 -6.66 14.93
C PHE A 465 -6.24 -5.61 15.53
N SER A 466 -7.32 -6.03 16.19
CA SER A 466 -8.17 -5.13 16.97
C SER A 466 -7.41 -4.55 18.16
N LEU A 467 -6.71 -5.41 18.91
CA LEU A 467 -5.85 -4.98 20.02
C LEU A 467 -4.69 -4.13 19.52
N HIS A 468 -3.99 -4.61 18.50
CA HIS A 468 -2.76 -4.02 17.97
C HIS A 468 -2.90 -2.54 17.62
N HIS A 469 -3.86 -2.21 16.76
CA HIS A 469 -4.05 -0.83 16.34
C HIS A 469 -4.48 0.08 17.49
N LEU A 470 -5.29 -0.44 18.42
CA LEU A 470 -5.80 0.35 19.53
C LEU A 470 -4.73 0.57 20.61
N VAL A 471 -3.94 -0.46 20.95
CA VAL A 471 -2.81 -0.33 21.89
C VAL A 471 -1.81 0.68 21.35
N LEU A 472 -1.40 0.57 20.07
CA LEU A 472 -0.51 1.55 19.46
C LEU A 472 -1.10 2.96 19.47
N TYR A 473 -2.42 3.10 19.28
CA TYR A 473 -3.10 4.39 19.33
C TYR A 473 -2.99 5.04 20.72
N TYR A 474 -3.27 4.30 21.79
CA TYR A 474 -3.23 4.83 23.16
C TYR A 474 -1.84 4.99 23.73
N VAL A 475 -0.93 4.06 23.44
CA VAL A 475 0.43 4.02 24.02
C VAL A 475 1.38 4.94 23.27
N LEU A 476 1.24 5.04 21.95
CA LEU A 476 2.15 5.83 21.13
C LEU A 476 1.53 7.12 20.62
N GLN A 477 0.20 7.19 20.39
CA GLN A 477 -0.45 8.30 19.68
C GLN A 477 0.32 8.64 18.39
N PRO A 478 0.12 7.86 17.29
CA PRO A 478 0.94 7.98 16.10
C PRO A 478 0.47 9.05 15.11
N TYR A 479 -0.71 9.62 15.32
CA TYR A 479 -1.38 10.49 14.34
C TYR A 479 -1.09 11.98 14.58
N THR A 480 -0.73 12.71 13.53
CA THR A 480 -0.62 14.18 13.56
C THR A 480 -1.95 14.83 13.16
N ALA A 481 -2.05 16.16 13.26
CA ALA A 481 -3.18 16.93 12.72
C ALA A 481 -3.43 16.58 11.24
N GLU A 482 -2.35 16.49 10.45
CA GLU A 482 -2.36 16.05 9.04
C GLU A 482 -2.64 14.54 8.83
N LEU A 483 -2.90 13.78 9.91
CA LEU A 483 -3.17 12.33 9.93
C LEU A 483 -2.07 11.44 9.33
N ASP A 484 -0.85 11.96 9.28
CA ASP A 484 0.34 11.21 8.91
C ASP A 484 0.87 10.41 10.12
N THR A 485 1.17 9.14 9.89
CA THR A 485 1.77 8.25 10.89
C THR A 485 3.29 8.38 10.83
N ASN A 486 3.82 9.45 11.43
CA ASN A 486 5.27 9.70 11.44
C ASN A 486 5.99 9.07 12.63
N HIS A 487 5.27 8.37 13.52
CA HIS A 487 5.86 7.82 14.73
C HIS A 487 6.79 6.61 14.44
N PRO A 488 8.09 6.67 14.77
CA PRO A 488 9.04 5.60 14.41
C PRO A 488 8.71 4.28 15.08
N LEU A 489 8.32 4.29 16.36
CA LEU A 489 7.89 3.06 17.05
C LEU A 489 6.66 2.42 16.39
N PHE A 490 5.72 3.21 15.87
CA PHE A 490 4.58 2.66 15.14
C PHE A 490 5.04 1.97 13.84
N THR A 491 6.00 2.57 13.13
CA THR A 491 6.60 1.95 11.94
C THR A 491 7.35 0.67 12.28
N ILE A 492 8.22 0.67 13.29
CA ILE A 492 9.03 -0.49 13.69
C ILE A 492 8.15 -1.66 14.09
N VAL A 493 7.14 -1.45 14.94
CA VAL A 493 6.26 -2.54 15.39
C VAL A 493 5.49 -3.13 14.20
N ASN A 494 4.98 -2.31 13.28
CA ASN A 494 4.31 -2.82 12.08
C ASN A 494 5.29 -3.54 11.14
N SER A 495 6.52 -3.05 10.98
CA SER A 495 7.56 -3.72 10.20
C SER A 495 7.95 -5.07 10.80
N LEU A 496 7.92 -5.22 12.13
CA LEU A 496 8.19 -6.50 12.80
C LEU A 496 7.10 -7.55 12.48
N ILE A 497 5.83 -7.13 12.40
CA ILE A 497 4.75 -8.01 11.93
C ILE A 497 5.01 -8.45 10.49
N SER A 498 5.39 -7.52 9.60
CA SER A 498 5.75 -7.85 8.21
C SER A 498 6.93 -8.81 8.12
N LEU A 499 7.97 -8.62 8.94
CA LEU A 499 9.11 -9.53 9.03
C LEU A 499 8.68 -10.93 9.49
N GLY A 500 7.83 -11.00 10.52
CA GLY A 500 7.28 -12.26 11.03
C GLY A 500 6.54 -13.06 9.97
N ILE A 501 5.81 -12.39 9.06
CA ILE A 501 5.16 -13.03 7.92
C ILE A 501 6.19 -13.64 6.97
N VAL A 502 7.24 -12.90 6.61
CA VAL A 502 8.30 -13.40 5.71
C VAL A 502 9.01 -14.61 6.32
N VAL A 503 9.36 -14.53 7.61
CA VAL A 503 9.97 -15.64 8.33
C VAL A 503 9.04 -16.86 8.36
N ALA A 504 7.74 -16.67 8.61
CA ALA A 504 6.77 -17.75 8.60
C ALA A 504 6.63 -18.40 7.21
N VAL A 505 6.62 -17.62 6.12
CA VAL A 505 6.60 -18.17 4.74
C VAL A 505 7.88 -18.96 4.46
N PHE A 506 9.04 -18.49 4.93
CA PHE A 506 10.31 -19.18 4.73
C PHE A 506 10.38 -20.51 5.49
N LEU A 507 9.98 -20.50 6.78
CA LEU A 507 9.95 -21.69 7.63
C LEU A 507 8.87 -22.70 7.21
N GLY A 508 7.78 -22.24 6.60
CA GLY A 508 6.67 -23.11 6.19
C GLY A 508 6.08 -23.96 7.32
N PRO A 509 5.73 -23.38 8.50
CA PRO A 509 5.18 -24.15 9.61
C PRO A 509 3.84 -24.79 9.21
N THR A 510 3.52 -25.93 9.83
CA THR A 510 2.20 -26.53 9.66
C THR A 510 1.10 -25.57 10.14
N LEU A 511 -0.07 -25.65 9.51
CA LEU A 511 -1.21 -24.77 9.80
C LEU A 511 -1.54 -24.72 11.31
N TRP A 512 -1.54 -25.87 11.98
CA TRP A 512 -1.83 -25.95 13.41
C TRP A 512 -0.77 -25.29 14.29
N VAL A 513 0.52 -25.44 13.96
CA VAL A 513 1.62 -24.80 14.69
C VAL A 513 1.54 -23.29 14.53
N LEU A 514 1.27 -22.81 13.32
CA LEU A 514 1.07 -21.37 13.07
C LEU A 514 -0.12 -20.82 13.87
N THR A 515 -1.26 -21.51 13.84
CA THR A 515 -2.45 -21.14 14.59
C THR A 515 -2.19 -21.11 16.11
N ALA A 516 -1.56 -22.15 16.66
CA ALA A 516 -1.22 -22.21 18.08
C ALA A 516 -0.29 -21.05 18.50
N THR A 517 0.73 -20.76 17.68
CA THR A 517 1.66 -19.64 17.92
C THR A 517 0.92 -18.30 17.94
N LEU A 518 0.00 -18.07 16.99
CA LEU A 518 -0.80 -16.85 16.93
C LEU A 518 -1.76 -16.73 18.12
N ILE A 519 -2.34 -17.83 18.61
CA ILE A 519 -3.17 -17.85 19.81
C ILE A 519 -2.36 -17.41 21.02
N VAL A 520 -1.21 -18.04 21.26
CA VAL A 520 -0.32 -17.71 22.38
C VAL A 520 0.07 -16.23 22.34
N LEU A 521 0.48 -15.73 21.17
CA LEU A 521 0.84 -14.33 20.99
C LEU A 521 -0.33 -13.38 21.27
N THR A 522 -1.54 -13.73 20.80
CA THR A 522 -2.73 -12.90 20.98
C THR A 522 -3.19 -12.87 22.43
N VAL A 523 -3.14 -14.01 23.12
CA VAL A 523 -3.45 -14.11 24.55
C VAL A 523 -2.46 -13.30 25.37
N ALA A 524 -1.15 -13.45 25.11
CA ALA A 524 -0.12 -12.64 25.75
C ALA A 524 -0.33 -11.13 25.49
N TYR A 525 -0.75 -10.76 24.28
CA TYR A 525 -1.03 -9.37 23.96
C TYR A 525 -2.27 -8.84 24.69
N LEU A 526 -3.33 -9.64 24.82
CA LEU A 526 -4.54 -9.27 25.56
C LEU A 526 -4.22 -8.99 27.04
N PHE A 527 -3.42 -9.85 27.68
CA PHE A 527 -3.01 -9.67 29.07
C PHE A 527 -2.13 -8.44 29.28
N SER A 528 -1.26 -8.11 28.32
CA SER A 528 -0.39 -6.93 28.41
C SER A 528 -1.08 -5.61 27.99
N ALA A 529 -2.16 -5.66 27.21
CA ALA A 529 -2.80 -4.46 26.67
C ALA A 529 -3.34 -3.50 27.74
N VAL A 530 -4.11 -3.99 28.71
CA VAL A 530 -4.72 -3.13 29.74
C VAL A 530 -3.67 -2.50 30.67
N PRO A 531 -2.68 -3.25 31.19
CA PRO A 531 -1.56 -2.66 31.94
C PRO A 531 -0.80 -1.60 31.14
N LEU A 532 -0.52 -1.88 29.87
CA LEU A 532 0.25 -0.97 29.01
C LEU A 532 -0.52 0.34 28.76
N VAL A 533 -1.80 0.25 28.45
CA VAL A 533 -2.66 1.44 28.28
C VAL A 533 -2.77 2.23 29.58
N SER A 534 -3.00 1.56 30.71
CA SER A 534 -3.16 2.24 32.00
C SER A 534 -1.88 2.97 32.44
N LYS A 535 -0.71 2.40 32.14
CA LYS A 535 0.58 2.99 32.50
C LYS A 535 1.01 4.13 31.58
N TYR A 536 0.85 3.97 30.26
CA TYR A 536 1.44 4.89 29.28
C TYR A 536 0.46 5.92 28.70
N ALA A 537 -0.82 5.61 28.61
CA ALA A 537 -1.79 6.51 28.00
C ALA A 537 -1.89 7.89 28.69
N PRO A 538 -1.86 8.02 30.04
CA PRO A 538 -1.97 9.33 30.69
C PRO A 538 -0.91 10.35 30.24
N ASN A 539 0.29 9.86 29.90
CA ASN A 539 1.45 10.67 29.52
C ASN A 539 1.59 10.80 27.99
N HIS A 540 1.28 9.76 27.24
CA HIS A 540 1.52 9.71 25.79
C HIS A 540 0.29 10.05 24.93
N PHE A 541 -0.92 9.92 25.47
CA PHE A 541 -2.18 10.21 24.77
C PHE A 541 -2.49 11.71 24.77
N ARG A 542 -1.62 12.48 24.14
CA ARG A 542 -1.72 13.94 24.00
C ARG A 542 -1.49 14.35 22.55
N VAL A 543 -2.03 15.51 22.16
CA VAL A 543 -1.74 16.10 20.85
C VAL A 543 -0.24 16.47 20.81
N LYS A 544 0.41 16.12 19.70
CA LYS A 544 1.86 16.30 19.49
C LYS A 544 2.18 17.44 18.56
#